data_AF-A0A9E2QJ91-F1
#
_entry.id   AF-A0A9E2QJ91-F1
#
_cell.length_a   1.000
_cell.length_b   1.000
_cell.length_c   1.000
_cell.angle_alpha   90.00
_cell.angle_beta   90.00
_cell.angle_gamma   90.00
#
_symmetry.space_group_name_H-M   'P 1'
#
loop_
_entity.id
_entity.type
_entity.pdbx_description
1 polymer ?
#
loop_
_entity_poly.entity_id
_entity_poly.type
_entity_poly.pdbx_seq_one_letter_code
_entity_poly.pdbx_strand_id
1 'polypeptide(L)'
;MKKIKILFFTSVFSLFYALPALAQYGLKETAGAAGLNTKQTSLPDIIGSVIGYFLGFLGVLFLILMIYGGYLWMTSFGSAEKTKKAKDLIVDAVIGLVIVLAAYAITNFVIGALVGKSTT
;
A
#
# COMPACT_ATOMS: atom_id res chain seq x y z
N MET A 1 20.62 12.51 -14.65
CA MET A 1 20.04 11.33 -13.94
C MET A 1 18.97 11.67 -12.89
N LYS A 2 19.04 12.79 -12.14
CA LYS A 2 18.01 13.17 -11.14
C LYS A 2 16.61 13.44 -11.74
N LYS A 3 16.54 14.02 -12.94
CA LYS A 3 15.26 14.37 -13.61
C LYS A 3 14.46 13.17 -14.11
N ILE A 4 15.13 12.05 -14.44
CA ILE A 4 14.47 10.81 -14.87
C ILE A 4 13.76 10.11 -13.70
N LYS A 5 14.36 10.15 -12.49
CA LYS A 5 13.77 9.58 -11.27
C LYS A 5 12.54 10.37 -10.82
N ILE A 6 12.57 11.69 -10.96
CA ILE A 6 11.44 12.56 -10.60
C ILE A 6 10.27 12.38 -11.58
N LEU A 7 10.55 12.28 -12.88
CA LEU A 7 9.52 12.08 -13.92
C LEU A 7 8.82 10.73 -13.82
N PHE A 8 9.57 9.67 -13.51
CA PHE A 8 8.98 8.34 -13.27
C PHE A 8 8.12 8.34 -12.00
N PHE A 9 8.59 8.98 -10.92
CA PHE A 9 7.83 9.09 -9.67
C PHE A 9 6.55 9.92 -9.84
N THR A 10 6.58 11.04 -10.57
CA THR A 10 5.38 11.85 -10.86
C THR A 10 4.42 11.16 -11.83
N SER A 11 4.93 10.37 -12.79
CA SER A 11 4.10 9.64 -13.74
C SER A 11 3.37 8.46 -13.07
N VAL A 12 4.04 7.73 -12.16
CA VAL A 12 3.43 6.65 -11.37
C VAL A 12 2.43 7.21 -10.36
N PHE A 13 2.71 8.36 -9.75
CA PHE A 13 1.78 9.05 -8.84
C PHE A 13 0.51 9.54 -9.55
N SER A 14 0.63 10.04 -10.79
CA SER A 14 -0.50 10.45 -11.64
C SER A 14 -1.42 9.26 -12.01
N LEU A 15 -0.84 8.10 -12.36
CA LEU A 15 -1.63 6.90 -12.62
C LEU A 15 -2.38 6.43 -11.35
N PHE A 16 -1.78 6.55 -10.18
CA PHE A 16 -2.41 6.15 -8.91
C PHE A 16 -3.57 7.06 -8.48
N TYR A 17 -3.51 8.36 -8.81
CA TYR A 17 -4.62 9.30 -8.57
C TYR A 17 -5.82 9.05 -9.50
N ALA A 18 -5.61 8.44 -10.67
CA ALA A 18 -6.65 8.16 -11.66
C ALA A 18 -7.36 6.81 -11.44
N LEU A 19 -6.71 5.80 -10.85
CA LEU A 19 -7.31 4.48 -10.55
C LEU A 19 -8.60 4.53 -9.69
N PRO A 20 -8.79 5.44 -8.71
CA PRO A 20 -10.05 5.53 -7.95
C PRO A 20 -11.28 5.82 -8.78
N ALA A 21 -11.13 6.54 -9.88
CA ALA A 21 -12.25 6.88 -10.74
C ALA A 21 -12.77 5.66 -11.51
N LEU A 22 -11.95 4.61 -11.68
CA LEU A 22 -12.26 3.44 -12.50
C LEU A 22 -12.57 2.18 -11.67
N ALA A 23 -12.19 2.16 -10.39
CA ALA A 23 -12.49 1.04 -9.49
C ALA A 23 -13.96 1.02 -8.97
N GLN A 24 -14.75 2.06 -9.28
CA GLN A 24 -16.16 2.16 -8.88
C GLN A 24 -17.13 1.89 -10.05
N TYR A 25 -16.76 1.06 -11.02
CA TYR A 25 -17.67 0.67 -12.10
C TYR A 25 -18.47 -0.57 -11.71
N GLY A 26 -19.74 -0.37 -11.35
CA GLY A 26 -20.76 -1.44 -11.25
C GLY A 26 -21.27 -1.80 -9.85
N LEU A 27 -20.52 -1.58 -8.76
CA LEU A 27 -20.95 -2.03 -7.43
C LEU A 27 -21.93 -1.07 -6.72
N LYS A 28 -21.87 0.23 -7.03
CA LYS A 28 -22.83 1.23 -6.50
C LYS A 28 -24.15 1.28 -7.28
N GLU A 29 -24.12 1.07 -8.59
CA GLU A 29 -25.33 1.04 -9.43
C GLU A 29 -26.18 -0.22 -9.16
N THR A 30 -25.54 -1.37 -8.95
CA THR A 30 -26.23 -2.61 -8.57
C THR A 30 -26.81 -2.56 -7.15
N ALA A 31 -26.14 -1.87 -6.21
CA ALA A 31 -26.64 -1.65 -4.85
C ALA A 31 -27.84 -0.67 -4.81
N GLY A 32 -27.85 0.36 -5.66
CA GLY A 32 -28.97 1.29 -5.80
C GLY A 32 -30.21 0.66 -6.43
N ALA A 33 -30.03 -0.24 -7.39
CA ALA A 33 -31.13 -0.98 -8.02
C ALA A 33 -31.73 -2.07 -7.11
N ALA A 34 -30.97 -2.59 -6.14
CA ALA A 34 -31.41 -3.61 -5.19
C ALA A 34 -32.15 -3.07 -3.94
N GLY A 35 -32.36 -1.75 -3.83
CA GLY A 35 -33.06 -1.13 -2.69
C GLY A 35 -32.30 -1.23 -1.35
N LEU A 36 -31.05 -1.69 -1.38
CA LEU A 36 -30.15 -1.66 -0.24
C LEU A 36 -29.76 -0.22 0.00
N ASN A 37 -30.48 0.42 0.92
CA ASN A 37 -30.07 1.67 1.52
C ASN A 37 -28.57 1.55 1.82
N THR A 38 -27.78 2.38 1.15
CA THR A 38 -26.41 2.71 1.51
C THR A 38 -26.48 3.33 2.90
N LYS A 39 -26.72 2.52 3.93
CA LYS A 39 -26.82 2.98 5.31
C LYS A 39 -25.42 3.36 5.71
N GLN A 40 -25.22 4.66 5.49
CA GLN A 40 -24.12 5.49 5.87
C GLN A 40 -22.83 5.09 5.16
N THR A 41 -22.34 6.03 4.37
CA THR A 41 -20.92 6.39 4.33
C THR A 41 -20.42 6.49 5.77
N SER A 42 -20.21 5.36 6.42
CA SER A 42 -19.80 5.28 7.81
C SER A 42 -18.30 5.56 7.79
N LEU A 43 -17.79 6.24 8.83
CA LEU A 43 -16.36 6.47 9.00
C LEU A 43 -15.52 5.21 8.69
N PRO A 44 -15.92 3.98 9.09
CA PRO A 44 -15.20 2.76 8.76
C PRO A 44 -15.03 2.46 7.26
N ASP A 45 -15.99 2.76 6.39
CA ASP A 45 -15.89 2.49 4.94
C ASP A 45 -14.95 3.49 4.24
N ILE A 46 -14.99 4.75 4.69
CA ILE A 46 -14.07 5.79 4.22
C ILE A 46 -12.65 5.43 4.70
N ILE A 47 -12.50 5.07 5.98
CA ILE A 47 -11.21 4.67 6.55
C ILE A 47 -10.70 3.39 5.87
N GLY A 48 -11.54 2.40 5.62
CA GLY A 48 -11.18 1.16 4.93
C GLY A 48 -10.74 1.40 3.49
N SER A 49 -11.46 2.26 2.75
CA SER A 49 -11.06 2.66 1.40
C SER A 49 -9.73 3.42 1.40
N VAL A 50 -9.56 4.37 2.32
CA VAL A 50 -8.32 5.15 2.46
C VAL A 50 -7.13 4.25 2.83
N ILE A 51 -7.31 3.33 3.79
CA ILE A 51 -6.28 2.34 4.16
C ILE A 51 -5.94 1.46 2.95
N GLY A 52 -6.93 0.98 2.20
CA GLY A 52 -6.70 0.22 0.96
C GLY A 52 -5.87 0.98 -0.06
N TYR A 53 -6.12 2.28 -0.22
CA TYR A 53 -5.30 3.18 -1.05
C TYR A 53 -3.86 3.27 -0.56
N PHE A 54 -3.67 3.54 0.73
CA PHE A 54 -2.35 3.66 1.31
C PHE A 54 -1.58 2.34 1.23
N LEU A 55 -2.22 1.18 1.45
CA LEU A 55 -1.59 -0.14 1.36
C LEU A 55 -1.15 -0.47 -0.07
N GLY A 56 -2.01 -0.22 -1.06
CA GLY A 56 -1.66 -0.41 -2.47
C GLY A 56 -0.51 0.50 -2.91
N PHE A 57 -0.55 1.77 -2.49
CA PHE A 57 0.52 2.73 -2.77
C PHE A 57 1.83 2.34 -2.09
N LEU A 58 1.79 1.91 -0.82
CA LEU A 58 2.96 1.43 -0.08
C LEU A 58 3.58 0.21 -0.77
N GLY A 59 2.77 -0.75 -1.21
CA GLY A 59 3.28 -1.95 -1.88
C GLY A 59 4.11 -1.63 -3.12
N VAL A 60 3.63 -0.70 -3.96
CA VAL A 60 4.39 -0.22 -5.14
C VAL A 60 5.63 0.56 -4.72
N LEU A 61 5.55 1.36 -3.66
CA LEU A 61 6.68 2.10 -3.11
C LEU A 61 7.79 1.15 -2.63
N PHE A 62 7.44 0.09 -1.90
CA PHE A 62 8.37 -0.95 -1.44
C PHE A 62 9.03 -1.67 -2.61
N LEU A 63 8.29 -1.98 -3.67
CA LEU A 63 8.86 -2.58 -4.88
C LEU A 63 9.93 -1.67 -5.52
N ILE A 64 9.64 -0.37 -5.65
CA ILE A 64 10.58 0.61 -6.20
C ILE A 64 11.83 0.74 -5.32
N LEU A 65 11.66 0.78 -4.00
CA LEU A 65 12.78 0.83 -3.04
C LEU A 65 13.64 -0.43 -3.11
N MET A 66 13.03 -1.61 -3.26
CA MET A 66 13.76 -2.87 -3.40
C MET A 66 14.60 -2.89 -4.68
N ILE A 67 14.04 -2.46 -5.82
CA ILE A 67 14.78 -2.34 -7.09
C ILE A 67 15.91 -1.32 -6.95
N TYR A 68 15.67 -0.19 -6.27
CA TYR A 68 16.69 0.83 -6.06
C TYR A 68 17.83 0.35 -5.16
N GLY A 69 17.51 -0.36 -4.07
CA GLY A 69 18.48 -1.00 -3.19
C GLY A 69 19.30 -2.06 -3.91
N GLY A 70 18.66 -2.90 -4.72
CA GLY A 70 19.33 -3.88 -5.57
C GLY A 70 20.27 -3.24 -6.60
N TYR A 71 19.83 -2.17 -7.26
CA TYR A 71 20.67 -1.43 -8.20
C TYR A 71 21.87 -0.78 -7.50
N LEU A 72 21.67 -0.20 -6.31
CA LEU A 72 22.77 0.37 -5.51
C LEU A 72 23.76 -0.71 -5.09
N TRP A 73 23.27 -1.90 -4.75
CA TRP A 73 24.11 -3.04 -4.40
C TRP A 73 24.95 -3.52 -5.59
N MET A 74 24.33 -3.67 -6.77
CA MET A 74 25.03 -4.06 -8.00
C MET A 74 26.05 -3.03 -8.49
N THR A 75 25.78 -1.73 -8.29
CA THR A 75 26.67 -0.64 -8.72
C THR A 75 27.73 -0.25 -7.69
N SER A 76 27.87 -1.01 -6.60
CA SER A 76 28.81 -0.67 -5.52
C SER A 76 30.29 -0.92 -5.86
N PHE A 77 30.63 -1.58 -6.98
CA PHE A 77 31.99 -1.76 -7.53
C PHE A 77 33.09 -2.01 -6.47
N GLY A 78 32.80 -2.77 -5.41
CA GLY A 78 33.77 -3.09 -4.34
C GLY A 78 33.93 -2.06 -3.21
N SER A 79 33.21 -0.94 -3.23
CA SER A 79 33.15 -0.02 -2.09
C SER A 79 32.29 -0.63 -0.97
N ALA A 80 32.94 -0.96 0.15
CA ALA A 80 32.28 -1.52 1.33
C ALA A 80 31.16 -0.60 1.87
N GLU A 81 31.35 0.72 1.79
CA GLU A 81 30.40 1.71 2.26
C GLU A 81 29.09 1.71 1.44
N LYS A 82 29.19 1.66 0.10
CA LYS A 82 28.02 1.60 -0.77
C LYS A 82 27.28 0.27 -0.66
N THR A 83 28.04 -0.81 -0.49
CA THR A 83 27.49 -2.16 -0.29
C THR A 83 26.71 -2.24 1.02
N LYS A 84 27.27 -1.69 2.10
CA LYS A 84 26.61 -1.62 3.40
C LYS A 84 25.33 -0.81 3.32
N LYS A 85 25.41 0.39 2.73
CA LYS A 85 24.24 1.27 2.56
C LYS A 85 23.12 0.64 1.72
N ALA A 86 23.46 -0.14 0.70
CA ALA A 86 22.49 -0.87 -0.10
C ALA A 86 21.81 -2.00 0.69
N LYS A 87 22.59 -2.75 1.50
CA LYS A 87 22.05 -3.79 2.38
C LYS A 87 21.14 -3.21 3.45
N ASP A 88 21.56 -2.14 4.12
CA ASP A 88 20.76 -1.47 5.15
C ASP A 88 19.41 -1.01 4.54
N LEU A 89 19.43 -0.43 3.34
CA LEU A 89 18.21 0.00 2.64
C LEU A 89 17.27 -1.18 2.30
N ILE A 90 17.82 -2.34 1.90
CA ILE A 90 17.01 -3.54 1.63
C ILE A 90 16.42 -4.10 2.94
N VAL A 91 17.21 -4.14 4.02
CA VAL A 91 16.76 -4.62 5.33
C VAL A 91 15.64 -3.73 5.87
N ASP A 92 15.80 -2.41 5.80
CA ASP A 92 14.77 -1.45 6.21
C ASP A 92 13.48 -1.62 5.40
N ALA A 93 13.60 -1.84 4.08
CA ALA A 93 12.45 -2.10 3.21
C ALA A 93 11.72 -3.41 3.58
N VAL A 94 12.46 -4.47 3.92
CA VAL A 94 11.87 -5.75 4.36
C VAL A 94 11.17 -5.60 5.70
N ILE A 95 11.79 -4.92 6.67
CA ILE A 95 11.19 -4.65 7.99
C ILE A 95 9.88 -3.87 7.83
N GLY A 96 9.87 -2.84 6.98
CA GLY A 96 8.66 -2.08 6.69
C GLY A 96 7.53 -2.95 6.13
N LEU A 97 7.84 -3.88 5.20
CA LEU A 97 6.84 -4.80 4.65
C LEU A 97 6.28 -5.74 5.72
N VAL A 98 7.14 -6.26 6.60
CA VAL A 98 6.73 -7.14 7.71
C VAL A 98 5.79 -6.40 8.67
N ILE A 99 6.08 -5.14 9.00
CA ILE A 99 5.23 -4.33 9.89
C ILE A 99 3.83 -4.15 9.30
N VAL A 100 3.72 -3.89 7.99
CA VAL A 100 2.43 -3.72 7.31
C VAL A 100 1.61 -5.02 7.34
N LEU A 101 2.25 -6.16 7.06
CA LEU A 101 1.60 -7.47 7.14
C LEU A 101 1.15 -7.80 8.56
N ALA A 102 1.99 -7.49 9.56
CA ALA A 102 1.66 -7.68 10.97
C ALA A 102 0.49 -6.78 11.41
N ALA A 103 0.46 -5.51 11.00
CA ALA A 103 -0.64 -4.60 11.31
C ALA A 103 -1.98 -5.09 10.74
N TYR A 104 -1.98 -5.63 9.51
CA TYR A 104 -3.17 -6.23 8.91
C TYR A 104 -3.65 -7.47 9.67
N ALA A 105 -2.71 -8.37 10.03
CA ALA A 105 -3.02 -9.55 10.83
C ALA A 105 -3.61 -9.20 12.21
N ILE A 106 -3.02 -8.22 12.90
CA ILE A 106 -3.52 -7.74 14.19
C ILE A 106 -4.91 -7.11 14.05
N THR A 107 -5.14 -6.28 13.03
CA THR A 107 -6.44 -5.63 12.81
C THR A 107 -7.54 -6.66 12.61
N ASN A 108 -7.31 -7.68 11.77
CA ASN A 108 -8.26 -8.77 11.56
C ASN A 108 -8.48 -9.60 12.83
N PHE A 109 -7.43 -9.84 13.62
CA PHE A 109 -7.54 -10.56 14.88
C PHE A 109 -8.40 -9.78 15.91
N VAL A 110 -8.18 -8.48 16.05
CA VAL A 110 -8.94 -7.62 16.98
C VAL A 110 -10.40 -7.50 16.55
N ILE A 111 -10.67 -7.26 15.25
CA ILE A 111 -12.04 -7.17 14.75
C ILE A 111 -12.74 -8.53 14.89
N GLY A 112 -12.08 -9.63 14.54
CA GLY A 112 -12.62 -10.98 14.71
C GLY A 112 -12.95 -11.32 16.17
N ALA A 113 -12.09 -10.93 17.11
CA ALA A 113 -12.32 -11.13 18.54
C ALA A 113 -13.48 -10.27 19.10
N LEU A 114 -13.69 -9.07 18.56
CA LEU A 114 -14.78 -8.16 18.97
C LEU A 114 -16.13 -8.59 18.36
N VAL A 115 -16.15 -8.93 17.07
CA VAL A 115 -17.36 -9.38 16.36
C VAL A 115 -17.82 -10.75 16.87
N GLY A 116 -16.89 -11.67 17.16
CA GLY A 116 -17.22 -12.98 17.75
C GLY A 116 -17.77 -12.94 19.18
N LYS A 117 -17.65 -11.80 19.88
CA LYS A 117 -18.18 -11.62 21.25
C LYS A 117 -19.58 -10.98 21.30
N SER A 118 -20.11 -10.52 20.18
CA SER A 118 -21.39 -9.76 20.13
C SER A 118 -22.62 -10.63 19.83
N THR A 119 -22.45 -11.95 19.70
CA THR A 119 -23.52 -12.94 19.40
C THR A 119 -23.83 -13.87 20.58
N THR A 120 -23.75 -13.37 21.81
CA THR A 120 -24.42 -13.98 22.98
C THR A 120 -25.17 -12.89 23.71
#